data_AF-A0A9W6GEP2-F1
#
_entry.id   AF-A0A9W6GEP2-F1
#
_cell.length_a   1.000
_cell.length_b   1.000
_cell.length_c   1.000
_cell.angle_alpha   90.00
_cell.angle_beta   90.00
_cell.angle_gamma   90.00
#
_symmetry.space_group_name_H-M   'P 1'
#
loop_
_entity.id
_entity.type
_entity.pdbx_description
1 polymer ?
#
loop_
_entity_poly.entity_id
_entity_poly.type
_entity_poly.pdbx_seq_one_letter_code
_entity_poly.pdbx_strand_id
1 'polypeptide(L)'
;MLISLFNAVVFGMAIGIMVRVIIAAVEIASQWMSMQIGFTIANVFNPQFGELMGPLSIFYEMFTIALFFSLDLHLSFVEMIVKTFEFPIKFSFSGNIIAFSYIMFPLALKLAAPVLLVQVLMNIGLGFLSRIMPQANVFFVGFPLLLATGIAVMWLSIPIFTMVLSKAFINLKDALFGLLR
;
A
#
# COMPACT_ATOMS: atom_id res chain seq x y z
N MET A 1 32.83 18.90 -9.26
CA MET A 1 32.75 17.43 -9.41
C MET A 1 32.26 16.73 -8.14
N LEU A 2 32.83 16.99 -6.96
CA LEU A 2 32.34 16.37 -5.71
C LEU A 2 30.90 16.78 -5.36
N ILE A 3 30.56 18.07 -5.50
CA ILE A 3 29.22 18.61 -5.21
C ILE A 3 28.16 18.06 -6.17
N SER A 4 28.49 17.89 -7.46
CA SER A 4 27.57 17.31 -8.44
C SER A 4 27.31 15.83 -8.19
N LEU A 5 28.33 15.08 -7.76
CA LEU A 5 28.17 13.68 -7.32
C LEU A 5 27.27 13.57 -6.09
N PHE A 6 27.50 14.44 -5.09
CA PHE A 6 26.66 14.48 -3.89
C PHE A 6 25.19 14.73 -4.24
N ASN A 7 24.91 15.72 -5.08
CA ASN A 7 23.54 16.02 -5.52
C ASN A 7 22.87 14.85 -6.26
N ALA A 8 23.61 14.12 -7.10
CA ALA A 8 23.09 12.95 -7.80
C ALA A 8 22.72 11.80 -6.85
N VAL A 9 23.57 11.53 -5.84
CA VAL A 9 23.28 10.50 -4.82
C VAL A 9 22.03 10.86 -4.03
N VAL A 10 21.91 12.12 -3.60
CA VAL A 10 20.76 12.60 -2.84
C VAL A 10 19.48 12.55 -3.67
N PHE A 11 19.54 12.91 -4.96
CA PHE A 11 18.39 12.79 -5.86
C PHE A 11 17.94 11.34 -6.05
N GLY A 12 18.89 10.42 -6.24
CA GLY A 12 18.60 8.97 -6.28
C GLY A 12 17.95 8.47 -4.98
N MET A 13 18.43 8.91 -3.82
CA MET A 13 17.80 8.61 -2.54
C MET A 13 16.38 9.19 -2.44
N ALA A 14 16.16 10.43 -2.89
CA ALA A 14 14.83 11.05 -2.88
C ALA A 14 13.82 10.27 -3.72
N ILE A 15 14.22 9.85 -4.92
CA ILE A 15 13.41 8.98 -5.78
C ILE A 15 13.05 7.68 -5.06
N GLY A 16 14.05 7.00 -4.48
CA GLY A 16 13.84 5.75 -3.76
C GLY A 16 12.89 5.89 -2.58
N ILE A 17 13.03 6.97 -1.79
CA ILE A 17 12.15 7.27 -0.66
C ILE A 17 10.71 7.48 -1.14
N MET A 18 10.49 8.27 -2.20
CA MET A 18 9.14 8.53 -2.68
C MET A 18 8.44 7.28 -3.23
N VAL A 19 9.17 6.37 -3.89
CA VAL A 19 8.63 5.05 -4.26
C VAL A 19 8.31 4.22 -3.02
N ARG A 20 9.24 4.19 -2.06
CA ARG A 20 9.07 3.42 -0.82
C ARG A 20 7.83 3.88 -0.04
N VAL A 21 7.49 5.15 -0.08
CA VAL A 21 6.25 5.69 0.52
C VAL A 21 4.99 5.03 -0.05
N ILE A 22 4.92 4.81 -1.37
CA ILE A 22 3.77 4.16 -2.01
C ILE A 22 3.72 2.68 -1.63
N ILE A 23 4.85 1.98 -1.70
CA ILE A 23 4.93 0.56 -1.33
C ILE A 23 4.55 0.37 0.14
N ALA A 24 5.08 1.20 1.04
CA ALA A 24 4.75 1.15 2.46
C ALA A 24 3.27 1.46 2.73
N ALA A 25 2.63 2.35 1.96
CA ALA A 25 1.19 2.57 2.06
C ALA A 25 0.39 1.32 1.68
N VAL A 26 0.82 0.58 0.66
CA VAL A 26 0.20 -0.69 0.26
C VAL A 26 0.40 -1.75 1.34
N GLU A 27 1.61 -1.88 1.89
CA GLU A 27 1.93 -2.82 2.99
C GLU A 27 1.02 -2.57 4.20
N ILE A 28 0.83 -1.30 4.59
CA ILE A 28 -0.06 -0.94 5.69
C ILE A 28 -1.52 -1.29 5.37
N ALA A 29 -1.98 -0.96 4.15
CA ALA A 29 -3.34 -1.26 3.74
C ALA A 29 -3.62 -2.76 3.78
N SER A 30 -2.72 -3.58 3.21
CA SER A 30 -2.88 -5.03 3.16
C SER A 30 -2.82 -5.66 4.55
N GLN A 31 -1.98 -5.16 5.46
CA GLN A 31 -1.95 -5.59 6.85
C GLN A 31 -3.27 -5.31 7.58
N TRP A 32 -3.83 -4.10 7.42
CA TRP A 32 -5.12 -3.76 8.02
C TRP A 32 -6.26 -4.62 7.48
N MET A 33 -6.27 -4.87 6.17
CA MET A 33 -7.26 -5.74 5.54
C MET A 33 -7.13 -7.19 6.02
N SER A 34 -5.91 -7.71 6.09
CA SER A 34 -5.61 -9.06 6.59
C SER A 34 -6.08 -9.26 8.02
N MET A 35 -5.83 -8.26 8.87
CA MET A 35 -6.28 -8.26 10.27
C MET A 35 -7.80 -8.28 10.40
N GLN A 36 -8.53 -7.48 9.60
CA GLN A 36 -9.99 -7.47 9.68
C GLN A 36 -10.67 -8.73 9.15
N ILE A 37 -10.07 -9.38 8.15
CA ILE A 37 -10.61 -10.63 7.60
C ILE A 37 -10.36 -11.81 8.57
N GLY A 38 -9.40 -11.67 9.49
CA GLY A 38 -9.06 -12.69 10.46
C GLY A 38 -7.92 -13.62 10.02
N PHE A 39 -7.20 -13.30 8.94
CA PHE A 39 -6.02 -14.06 8.51
C PHE A 39 -4.93 -14.07 9.60
N THR A 40 -4.86 -13.05 10.45
CA THR A 40 -3.93 -12.97 11.59
C THR A 40 -4.16 -14.08 12.63
N ILE A 41 -5.37 -14.67 12.71
CA ILE A 41 -5.65 -15.77 13.65
C ILE A 41 -4.88 -17.03 13.26
N ALA A 42 -4.62 -17.26 11.97
CA ALA A 42 -3.80 -18.38 11.52
C ALA A 42 -2.37 -18.34 12.09
N ASN A 43 -1.80 -17.14 12.25
CA ASN A 43 -0.48 -16.94 12.85
C ASN A 43 -0.43 -17.27 14.35
N VAL A 44 -1.57 -17.23 15.05
CA VAL A 44 -1.67 -17.62 16.46
C VAL A 44 -1.64 -19.14 16.62
N PHE A 45 -2.19 -19.89 15.66
CA PHE A 45 -2.22 -21.35 15.69
C PHE A 45 -0.90 -22.00 15.27
N ASN A 46 -0.09 -21.34 14.45
CA ASN A 46 1.24 -21.81 14.10
C ASN A 46 2.28 -20.68 14.08
N PRO A 47 2.84 -20.30 15.25
CA PRO A 47 3.87 -19.27 15.35
C PRO A 47 5.24 -19.72 14.81
N GLN A 48 5.40 -21.00 14.45
CA GLN A 48 6.65 -21.55 13.92
C GLN A 48 6.93 -21.05 12.50
N PHE A 49 5.87 -20.70 11.76
CA PHE A 49 5.93 -19.83 10.59
C PHE A 49 5.71 -18.38 11.05
N GLY A 50 6.71 -17.79 11.69
CA GLY A 50 6.74 -16.35 11.98
C GLY A 50 6.86 -15.53 10.69
N GLU A 51 5.91 -15.67 9.76
CA GLU A 51 5.90 -14.89 8.53
C GLU A 51 5.61 -13.43 8.87
N LEU A 52 6.66 -12.61 8.80
CA LEU A 52 6.63 -11.16 8.98
C LEU A 52 5.67 -10.48 7.98
N MET A 53 5.34 -11.14 6.87
CA MET A 53 4.41 -10.68 5.85
C MET A 53 3.37 -11.77 5.57
N GLY A 54 2.10 -11.48 5.89
CA GLY A 54 1.01 -12.40 5.59
C GLY A 54 0.75 -12.53 4.07
N PRO A 55 0.08 -13.61 3.62
CA PRO A 55 -0.14 -13.91 2.20
C PRO A 55 -0.80 -12.77 1.42
N LEU A 56 -1.72 -12.04 2.06
CA LEU A 56 -2.40 -10.88 1.48
C LEU A 56 -1.43 -9.72 1.21
N SER A 57 -0.48 -9.47 2.11
CA SER A 57 0.53 -8.43 1.90
C SER A 57 1.42 -8.76 0.71
N ILE A 58 1.88 -10.01 0.61
CA ILE A 58 2.68 -10.48 -0.53
C ILE A 58 1.89 -10.32 -1.84
N PHE A 59 0.60 -10.69 -1.85
CA PHE A 59 -0.25 -10.53 -3.01
C PHE A 59 -0.37 -9.07 -3.47
N TYR A 60 -0.71 -8.14 -2.56
CA TYR A 60 -0.86 -6.73 -2.89
C TYR A 60 0.46 -6.04 -3.25
N GLU A 61 1.57 -6.46 -2.66
CA GLU A 61 2.91 -6.00 -3.02
C GLU A 61 3.30 -6.45 -4.42
N MET A 62 3.17 -7.75 -4.73
CA MET A 62 3.41 -8.28 -6.08
C MET A 62 2.49 -7.61 -7.12
N PHE A 63 1.22 -7.40 -6.78
CA PHE A 63 0.27 -6.70 -7.65
C PHE A 63 0.69 -5.25 -7.91
N THR A 64 1.18 -4.55 -6.89
CA THR A 64 1.71 -3.19 -7.00
C THR A 64 2.93 -3.13 -7.90
N ILE A 65 3.85 -4.08 -7.77
CA ILE A 65 5.03 -4.20 -8.63
C ILE A 65 4.61 -4.50 -10.08
N ALA A 66 3.67 -5.43 -10.29
CA ALA A 66 3.16 -5.74 -11.62
C ALA A 66 2.51 -4.51 -12.29
N LEU A 67 1.71 -3.74 -11.54
CA LEU A 67 1.15 -2.47 -12.01
C LEU A 67 2.22 -1.44 -12.32
N PHE A 68 3.27 -1.34 -11.50
CA PHE A 68 4.38 -0.42 -11.74
C PHE A 68 5.06 -0.69 -13.09
N PHE A 69 5.29 -1.96 -13.42
CA PHE A 69 5.82 -2.35 -14.73
C PHE A 69 4.81 -2.14 -15.86
N SER A 70 3.53 -2.47 -15.64
CA SER A 70 2.48 -2.29 -16.65
C SER A 70 2.22 -0.83 -17.03
N LEU A 71 2.60 0.13 -16.18
CA LEU A 71 2.49 1.57 -16.43
C LEU A 71 3.78 2.18 -16.99
N ASP A 72 4.78 1.35 -17.34
CA ASP A 72 6.09 1.78 -17.85
C ASP A 72 6.81 2.80 -16.97
N LEU A 73 6.53 2.78 -15.67
CA LEU A 73 7.12 3.73 -14.73
C LEU A 73 8.63 3.51 -14.62
N HIS A 74 9.10 2.26 -14.71
CA HIS A 74 10.52 1.94 -14.75
C HIS A 74 11.29 2.73 -15.83
N LEU A 75 10.71 2.95 -17.02
CA LEU A 75 11.32 3.79 -18.06
C LEU A 75 11.38 5.27 -17.67
N SER A 76 10.30 5.78 -17.07
CA SER A 76 10.25 7.17 -16.58
C SER A 76 11.33 7.44 -15.51
N PHE A 77 11.68 6.44 -14.71
CA PHE A 77 12.73 6.56 -13.70
C PHE A 77 14.13 6.63 -14.33
N VAL A 78 14.40 5.80 -15.34
CA VAL A 78 15.66 5.84 -16.08
C VAL A 78 15.82 7.21 -16.77
N GLU A 79 14.75 7.73 -17.38
CA GLU A 79 14.76 9.05 -18.01
C GLU A 79 15.14 10.16 -17.01
N MET A 80 14.59 10.12 -15.79
CA MET A 80 14.91 11.13 -14.77
C MET A 80 16.35 11.01 -14.25
N ILE A 81 16.88 9.80 -14.12
CA ILE A 81 18.29 9.59 -13.77
C ILE A 81 19.20 10.19 -14.85
N VAL A 82 18.89 9.98 -16.13
CA VAL A 82 19.69 10.55 -17.23
C VAL A 82 19.67 12.09 -17.20
N LYS A 83 18.49 12.69 -17.01
CA LYS A 83 18.34 14.17 -16.89
C LYS A 83 19.13 14.77 -15.73
N THR A 84 19.42 13.98 -14.70
CA THR A 84 20.23 14.39 -13.53
C THR A 84 21.69 14.67 -13.91
N PHE A 85 22.21 14.01 -14.95
CA PHE A 85 23.58 14.21 -15.41
C PHE A 85 23.73 15.33 -16.45
N GLU A 86 22.65 15.67 -17.17
CA GLU A 86 22.68 16.70 -18.22
C GLU A 86 22.63 18.12 -17.65
N PHE A 87 21.92 18.33 -16.54
CA PHE A 87 21.79 19.63 -15.89
C PHE A 87 22.42 19.58 -14.49
N PRO A 88 23.24 20.58 -14.09
CA PRO A 88 23.73 20.67 -12.72
C PRO A 88 22.55 20.96 -11.79
N ILE A 89 21.93 19.90 -11.26
CA ILE A 89 20.82 20.02 -10.32
C ILE A 89 21.30 20.80 -9.11
N LYS A 90 20.68 21.95 -8.86
CA LYS A 90 20.76 22.63 -7.57
C LYS A 90 19.79 21.90 -6.66
N PHE A 91 20.25 20.82 -6.04
CA PHE A 91 19.39 20.03 -5.17
C PHE A 91 19.05 20.86 -3.93
N SER A 92 17.86 21.45 -3.92
CA SER A 92 17.24 21.90 -2.69
C SER A 92 16.58 20.68 -2.08
N PHE A 93 16.98 20.31 -0.86
CA PHE A 93 16.20 19.40 0.01
C PHE A 93 14.89 20.11 0.33
N SER A 94 14.02 20.20 -0.67
CA SER A 94 12.80 20.97 -0.61
C SER A 94 11.81 20.21 0.28
N GLY A 95 10.95 20.96 0.98
CA GLY A 95 9.85 20.40 1.76
C GLY A 95 8.93 19.44 0.98
N ASN A 96 9.09 19.33 -0.34
CA ASN A 96 8.34 18.45 -1.22
C ASN A 96 8.50 16.95 -0.89
N ILE A 97 9.67 16.47 -0.46
CA ILE A 97 9.84 15.04 -0.09
C ILE A 97 9.05 14.74 1.18
N ILE A 98 9.20 15.60 2.20
CA ILE A 98 8.47 15.48 3.47
C ILE A 98 6.97 15.63 3.22
N ALA A 99 6.57 16.59 2.39
CA ALA A 99 5.18 16.80 2.00
C ALA A 99 4.59 15.58 1.29
N PHE A 100 5.37 14.93 0.42
CA PHE A 100 4.95 13.72 -0.27
C PHE A 100 4.77 12.54 0.70
N SER A 101 5.60 12.44 1.76
CA SER A 101 5.44 11.38 2.77
C SER A 101 4.07 11.41 3.47
N TYR A 102 3.40 12.57 3.56
CA TYR A 102 2.06 12.66 4.12
C TYR A 102 1.00 11.91 3.33
N ILE A 103 1.25 11.54 2.06
CA ILE A 103 0.28 10.74 1.29
C ILE A 103 0.20 9.29 1.77
N MET A 104 1.21 8.81 2.50
CA MET A 104 1.33 7.41 2.92
C MET A 104 0.07 6.92 3.64
N PHE A 105 -0.34 7.63 4.70
CA PHE A 105 -1.48 7.23 5.52
C PHE A 105 -2.83 7.40 4.79
N PRO A 106 -3.15 8.53 4.13
CA PRO A 106 -4.35 8.67 3.32
C PRO A 106 -4.44 7.65 2.19
N LEU A 107 -3.32 7.30 1.55
CA LEU A 107 -3.27 6.28 0.51
C LEU A 107 -3.57 4.90 1.08
N ALA A 108 -2.91 4.53 2.18
CA ALA A 108 -3.18 3.26 2.87
C ALA A 108 -4.65 3.13 3.28
N LEU A 109 -5.22 4.20 3.85
CA LEU A 109 -6.62 4.23 4.25
C LEU A 109 -7.56 4.07 3.05
N LYS A 110 -7.31 4.77 1.94
CA LYS A 110 -8.13 4.66 0.71
C LYS A 110 -8.08 3.26 0.10
N LEU A 111 -6.92 2.62 0.10
CA LEU A 111 -6.74 1.27 -0.42
C LEU A 111 -7.46 0.24 0.47
N ALA A 112 -7.37 0.39 1.79
CA ALA A 112 -8.01 -0.52 2.74
C ALA A 112 -9.52 -0.27 2.94
N ALA A 113 -9.99 0.95 2.69
CA ALA A 113 -11.36 1.40 2.94
C ALA A 113 -12.48 0.43 2.49
N PRO A 114 -12.52 -0.08 1.25
CA PRO A 114 -13.63 -0.94 0.82
C PRO A 114 -13.78 -2.19 1.68
N VAL A 115 -12.66 -2.84 2.03
CA VAL A 115 -12.66 -4.05 2.85
C VAL A 115 -12.88 -3.72 4.32
N LEU A 116 -12.24 -2.66 4.83
CA LEU A 116 -12.41 -2.22 6.22
C LEU A 116 -13.88 -1.90 6.53
N LEU A 117 -14.54 -1.13 5.67
CA LEU A 117 -15.91 -0.70 5.90
C LEU A 117 -16.88 -1.88 5.92
N VAL A 118 -16.77 -2.80 4.96
CA VAL A 118 -17.64 -3.98 4.92
C VAL A 118 -17.39 -4.87 6.13
N GLN A 119 -16.13 -5.06 6.54
CA GLN A 119 -15.84 -5.91 7.69
C GLN A 119 -16.23 -5.29 9.03
N VAL A 120 -16.16 -3.98 9.19
CA VAL A 120 -16.71 -3.31 10.38
C VAL A 120 -18.21 -3.57 10.47
N LEU A 121 -18.96 -3.46 9.36
CA LEU A 121 -20.38 -3.76 9.33
C LEU A 121 -20.66 -5.24 9.63
N MET A 122 -19.83 -6.14 9.11
CA MET A 122 -19.97 -7.58 9.38
C MET A 122 -19.75 -7.91 10.86
N ASN A 123 -18.72 -7.32 11.48
CA ASN A 123 -18.45 -7.47 12.91
C ASN A 123 -19.60 -6.94 13.78
N ILE A 124 -20.19 -5.80 13.41
CA ILE A 124 -21.39 -5.28 14.08
C ILE A 124 -22.54 -6.28 13.96
N GLY A 125 -22.78 -6.81 12.75
CA GLY A 125 -23.82 -7.82 12.50
C GLY A 125 -23.64 -9.10 13.33
N LEU A 126 -22.40 -9.60 13.42
CA LEU A 126 -22.06 -10.75 14.28
C LEU A 126 -22.26 -10.43 15.78
N GLY A 127 -21.97 -9.20 16.19
CA GLY A 127 -22.23 -8.71 17.55
C GLY A 127 -23.72 -8.65 17.90
N PHE A 128 -24.59 -8.35 16.93
CA PHE A 128 -26.04 -8.47 17.12
C PHE A 128 -26.46 -9.95 17.18
N LEU A 129 -25.92 -10.79 16.29
CA LEU A 129 -26.23 -12.21 16.24
C LEU A 129 -25.87 -12.93 17.54
N SER A 130 -24.76 -12.56 18.19
CA SER A 130 -24.35 -13.13 19.48
C SER A 130 -25.31 -12.83 20.63
N ARG A 131 -26.04 -11.70 20.57
CA ARG A 131 -27.10 -11.39 21.53
C ARG A 131 -28.39 -12.17 21.25
N ILE A 132 -28.70 -12.41 19.98
CA ILE A 132 -29.94 -13.10 19.56
C ILE A 132 -29.82 -14.62 19.76
N MET A 133 -28.68 -15.20 19.41
CA MET A 133 -28.41 -16.63 19.51
C MET A 133 -27.20 -16.90 20.42
N PRO A 134 -27.31 -16.69 21.75
CA PRO A 134 -26.20 -16.85 22.68
C PRO A 134 -25.70 -18.30 22.80
N GLN A 135 -26.51 -19.28 22.39
CA GLN A 135 -26.11 -20.69 22.35
C GLN A 135 -25.40 -21.08 21.05
N ALA A 136 -25.48 -20.26 20.00
CA ALA A 136 -24.69 -20.48 18.80
C ALA A 136 -23.25 -20.03 19.09
N ASN A 137 -22.28 -20.90 18.79
CA ASN A 137 -20.88 -20.49 18.83
C ASN A 137 -20.62 -19.48 17.69
N VAL A 138 -20.75 -18.19 17.99
CA VAL A 138 -20.61 -17.12 17.00
C VAL A 138 -19.22 -17.10 16.37
N PHE A 139 -18.19 -17.65 17.03
CA PHE A 139 -16.89 -17.86 16.39
C PHE A 139 -16.96 -18.88 15.26
N PHE A 140 -17.73 -19.96 15.42
CA PHE A 140 -17.85 -21.02 14.42
C PHE A 140 -18.56 -20.54 13.15
N VAL A 141 -19.53 -19.65 13.29
CA VAL A 141 -20.27 -19.07 12.14
C VAL A 141 -19.58 -17.80 11.62
N GLY A 142 -19.06 -16.96 12.51
CA GLY A 142 -18.52 -15.65 12.18
C GLY A 142 -17.21 -15.72 11.40
N PHE A 143 -16.29 -16.61 11.77
CA PHE A 143 -14.99 -16.69 11.11
C PHE A 143 -15.08 -17.09 9.61
N PRO A 144 -15.82 -18.15 9.22
CA PRO A 144 -16.05 -18.45 7.81
C PRO A 144 -16.71 -17.31 7.04
N LEU A 145 -17.61 -16.57 7.70
CA LEU A 145 -18.38 -15.50 7.08
C LEU A 145 -17.52 -14.23 6.86
N LEU A 146 -16.68 -13.86 7.84
CA LEU A 146 -15.68 -12.81 7.71
C LEU A 146 -14.68 -13.13 6.58
N LEU A 147 -14.20 -14.37 6.50
CA LEU A 147 -13.31 -14.81 5.44
C LEU A 147 -13.97 -14.74 4.05
N ALA A 148 -15.15 -15.32 3.90
CA ALA A 148 -15.87 -15.36 2.62
C ALA A 148 -16.19 -13.95 2.11
N THR A 149 -16.73 -13.09 2.98
CA THR A 149 -17.03 -11.70 2.62
C THR A 149 -15.76 -10.90 2.36
N GLY A 150 -14.70 -11.13 3.14
CA GLY A 150 -13.43 -10.44 2.99
C GLY A 150 -12.80 -10.68 1.62
N ILE A 151 -12.71 -11.95 1.22
CA ILE A 151 -12.16 -12.33 -0.08
C ILE A 151 -13.06 -11.82 -1.22
N ALA A 152 -14.40 -11.89 -1.06
CA ALA A 152 -15.32 -11.39 -2.07
C ALA A 152 -15.17 -9.87 -2.29
N VAL A 153 -15.09 -9.08 -1.21
CA VAL A 153 -14.91 -7.62 -1.30
C VAL A 153 -13.52 -7.27 -1.83
N MET A 154 -12.49 -8.03 -1.45
CA MET A 154 -11.14 -7.88 -2.03
C MET A 154 -11.17 -8.04 -3.54
N TRP A 155 -11.80 -9.11 -4.05
CA TRP A 155 -11.95 -9.33 -5.47
C TRP A 155 -12.68 -8.18 -6.18
N LEU A 156 -13.81 -7.74 -5.63
CA LEU A 156 -14.61 -6.64 -6.17
C LEU A 156 -13.91 -5.28 -6.10
N SER A 157 -12.97 -5.10 -5.18
CA SER A 157 -12.22 -3.85 -4.97
C SER A 157 -10.96 -3.73 -5.83
N ILE A 158 -10.54 -4.77 -6.56
CA ILE A 158 -9.37 -4.71 -7.45
C ILE A 158 -9.43 -3.52 -8.42
N PRO A 159 -10.54 -3.22 -9.12
CA PRO A 159 -10.60 -2.06 -10.01
C PRO A 159 -10.36 -0.74 -9.26
N ILE A 160 -10.92 -0.60 -8.06
CA ILE A 160 -10.71 0.59 -7.21
C ILE A 160 -9.25 0.68 -6.79
N PHE A 161 -8.65 -0.45 -6.40
CA PHE A 161 -7.24 -0.53 -6.04
C PHE A 161 -6.35 -0.07 -7.19
N THR A 162 -6.57 -0.59 -8.41
CA THR A 162 -5.81 -0.18 -9.60
C THR A 162 -5.96 1.32 -9.89
N MET A 163 -7.17 1.87 -9.77
CA MET A 163 -7.46 3.28 -10.01
C MET A 163 -6.78 4.19 -8.99
N VAL A 164 -6.79 3.84 -7.70
CA VAL A 164 -6.17 4.63 -6.64
C VAL A 164 -4.64 4.57 -6.76
N LEU A 165 -4.09 3.38 -7.02
CA LEU A 165 -2.66 3.16 -7.11
C LEU A 165 -2.04 3.80 -8.35
N SER A 166 -2.70 3.70 -9.51
CA SER A 166 -2.28 4.39 -10.74
C SER A 166 -2.24 5.91 -10.56
N LYS A 167 -3.25 6.50 -9.91
CA LYS A 167 -3.24 7.92 -9.55
C LYS A 167 -2.07 8.28 -8.63
N ALA A 168 -1.75 7.43 -7.64
CA ALA A 168 -0.61 7.66 -6.77
C ALA A 168 0.72 7.66 -7.55
N PHE A 169 0.87 6.75 -8.52
CA PHE A 169 2.04 6.71 -9.39
C PHE A 169 2.14 7.89 -10.37
N ILE A 170 1.02 8.39 -10.88
CA ILE A 170 1.01 9.61 -11.71
C ILE A 170 1.47 10.81 -10.86
N ASN A 171 0.91 10.97 -9.66
CA ASN A 171 1.31 12.04 -8.74
C ASN A 171 2.79 11.94 -8.33
N LEU A 172 3.32 10.72 -8.20
CA LEU A 172 4.75 10.48 -7.97
C LEU A 172 5.59 11.04 -9.13
N LYS A 173 5.21 10.72 -10.37
CA LYS A 173 5.90 11.20 -11.57
C LYS A 173 5.94 12.73 -11.60
N ASP A 174 4.81 13.37 -11.33
CA ASP A 174 4.71 14.84 -11.29
C ASP A 174 5.56 15.45 -10.16
N ALA A 175 5.54 14.84 -8.97
CA ALA A 175 6.37 15.27 -7.84
C ALA A 175 7.86 15.16 -8.14
N LEU A 176 8.28 14.09 -8.83
CA LEU A 176 9.67 13.88 -9.20
C LEU A 176 10.14 14.86 -10.30
N PHE A 177 9.31 15.17 -11.29
CA PHE A 177 9.61 16.24 -12.24
C PHE A 177 9.68 17.62 -11.56
N GLY A 178 8.89 17.84 -10.51
CA GLY A 178 8.97 19.03 -9.68
C GLY A 178 10.30 19.17 -8.93
N LEU A 179 11.00 18.08 -8.63
CA LEU A 179 12.34 18.12 -8.01
C LEU A 179 13.46 18.48 -8.99
N LEU A 180 13.22 18.35 -10.30
CA LEU A 180 14.19 18.66 -11.35
C LEU A 180 14.19 20.15 -11.76
N ARG A 181 13.15 20.91 -11.36
CA ARG A 181 13.04 22.36 -11.61
C ARG A 181 13.60 23.16 -10.44
#